data_AF-A0A1B7MU04-F1
#
_entry.id   AF-A0A1B7MU04-F1
#
_cell.length_a   1.000
_cell.length_b   1.000
_cell.length_c   1.000
_cell.angle_alpha   90.00
_cell.angle_beta   90.00
_cell.angle_gamma   90.00
#
_symmetry.space_group_name_H-M   'P 1'
#
loop_
_entity.id
_entity.type
_entity.pdbx_description
1 polymer ?
#
loop_
_entity_poly.entity_id
_entity_poly.type
_entity_poly.pdbx_seq_one_letter_code
_entity_poly.pdbx_strand_id
1 'polypeptide(L)'
;MDERVLDQELLAPRRIKLFNKNWMLMTRHDNDKSDRSQETEMIQILGEATRIPISDLWDFRPGPHEMDKRMTWAVTRKSTRVEDVAYSLMGIFDVSIQVAYGEGGDRAFDRLIEAIMQSGDHSVFNWYGEAVHHHPSNIIPRSP
;
A
#
# COMPACT_ATOMS: atom_id res chain seq x y z
N MET A 1 1.11 -13.54 -16.23
CA MET A 1 0.89 -13.06 -14.85
C MET A 1 1.04 -11.56 -14.89
N ASP A 2 -0.07 -10.87 -15.07
CA ASP A 2 -0.16 -9.42 -14.90
C ASP A 2 -1.21 -9.20 -13.82
N GLU A 3 -0.84 -9.50 -12.58
CA GLU A 3 -1.58 -9.11 -11.39
C GLU A 3 -0.52 -8.70 -10.37
N ARG A 4 -0.41 -7.38 -10.22
CA ARG A 4 0.55 -6.71 -9.35
C ARG A 4 0.11 -7.00 -7.93
N VAL A 5 0.99 -7.68 -7.19
CA VAL A 5 0.84 -8.05 -5.78
C VAL A 5 0.23 -6.88 -5.02
N LEU A 6 -0.96 -7.08 -4.46
CA LEU A 6 -1.54 -6.12 -3.54
C LEU A 6 -0.62 -6.04 -2.33
N ASP A 7 -0.21 -4.85 -1.91
CA ASP A 7 0.78 -4.70 -0.83
C ASP A 7 0.35 -5.37 0.49
N GLN A 8 -0.94 -5.63 0.67
CA GLN A 8 -1.44 -6.47 1.76
C GLN A 8 -0.89 -7.91 1.70
N GLU A 9 -0.79 -8.52 0.52
CA GLU A 9 -0.27 -9.87 0.32
C GLU A 9 1.23 -9.96 0.57
N LEU A 10 1.96 -8.86 0.30
CA LEU A 10 3.39 -8.78 0.60
C LEU A 10 3.63 -8.43 2.06
N LEU A 11 2.93 -7.44 2.62
CA LEU A 11 3.21 -6.88 3.95
C LEU A 11 2.60 -7.68 5.10
N ALA A 12 1.37 -8.19 4.96
CA ALA A 12 0.67 -8.86 6.05
C ALA A 12 1.31 -10.18 6.52
N PRO A 13 1.83 -11.07 5.65
CA PRO A 13 2.34 -12.36 6.11
C PRO A 13 3.77 -12.27 6.66
N ARG A 14 4.01 -12.98 7.76
CA ARG A 14 5.35 -13.19 8.34
C ARG A 14 6.21 -14.15 7.54
N ARG A 15 5.58 -15.00 6.72
CA ARG A 15 6.24 -15.98 5.86
C ARG A 15 5.74 -15.84 4.45
N ILE A 16 6.65 -15.68 3.50
CA ILE A 16 6.33 -15.62 2.08
C ILE A 16 7.29 -16.49 1.29
N LYS A 17 6.82 -17.04 0.17
CA LYS A 17 7.65 -17.70 -0.82
C LYS A 17 7.33 -17.15 -2.20
N LEU A 18 8.36 -16.63 -2.86
CA LEU A 18 8.25 -15.95 -4.14
C LEU A 18 8.61 -16.90 -5.27
N PHE A 19 7.80 -16.82 -6.31
CA PHE A 19 7.96 -17.58 -7.53
C PHE A 19 7.98 -16.60 -8.70
N ASN A 20 8.78 -16.91 -9.72
CA ASN A 20 8.73 -16.14 -10.96
C ASN A 20 7.52 -16.54 -11.82
N LYS A 21 7.35 -15.85 -12.95
CA LYS A 21 6.25 -16.11 -13.92
C LYS A 21 6.15 -17.54 -14.45
N ASN A 22 7.23 -18.33 -14.32
CA ASN A 22 7.29 -19.73 -14.74
C ASN A 22 7.10 -20.68 -13.54
N TRP A 23 6.59 -20.19 -12.41
CA TRP A 23 6.42 -20.95 -11.16
C TRP A 23 7.72 -21.54 -10.59
N MET A 24 8.87 -20.93 -10.88
CA MET A 24 10.15 -21.35 -10.30
C MET A 24 10.49 -20.53 -9.06
N LEU A 25 11.00 -21.20 -8.03
CA LEU A 25 11.43 -20.58 -6.78
C LEU A 25 12.47 -19.48 -7.04
N MET A 26 12.26 -18.30 -6.47
CA MET A 26 13.20 -17.18 -6.64
C MET A 26 14.40 -17.27 -5.70
N THR A 27 14.25 -17.92 -4.54
CA THR A 27 15.35 -18.21 -3.61
C THR A 27 15.29 -19.67 -3.15
N ARG A 28 16.33 -20.16 -2.48
CA ARG A 28 16.36 -21.51 -1.86
C ARG A 28 15.82 -21.55 -0.43
N HIS A 29 15.51 -20.41 0.19
CA HIS A 29 15.04 -20.35 1.57
C HIS A 29 13.55 -20.71 1.68
N ASP A 30 13.11 -21.31 2.78
CA ASP A 30 11.68 -21.64 2.99
C ASP A 30 10.81 -20.43 3.34
N ASN A 31 11.44 -19.29 3.64
CA ASN A 31 10.79 -18.01 3.85
C ASN A 31 11.66 -16.90 3.28
N ASP A 32 11.20 -16.25 2.23
CA ASP A 32 11.94 -15.17 1.57
C ASP A 32 11.98 -13.88 2.44
N LYS A 33 11.26 -13.86 3.57
CA LYS A 33 11.34 -12.84 4.62
C LYS A 33 12.19 -13.23 5.85
N SER A 34 12.66 -14.48 5.99
CA SER A 34 13.27 -14.93 7.25
C SER A 34 14.69 -14.45 7.50
N ASP A 35 15.42 -14.07 6.45
CA ASP A 35 16.80 -13.63 6.63
C ASP A 35 16.85 -12.11 6.85
N ARG A 36 16.89 -11.71 8.12
CA ARG A 36 17.13 -10.31 8.54
C ARG A 36 18.62 -10.00 8.68
N SER A 37 19.48 -11.03 8.64
CA SER A 37 20.92 -10.93 8.89
C SER A 37 21.72 -10.71 7.60
N GLN A 38 21.16 -11.16 6.47
CA GLN A 38 21.59 -10.81 5.15
C GLN A 38 20.41 -10.08 4.51
N GLU A 39 20.56 -8.80 4.20
CA GLU A 39 19.72 -8.15 3.19
C GLU A 39 19.88 -8.96 1.90
N THR A 40 19.10 -10.01 1.75
CA THR A 40 19.19 -10.86 0.57
C THR A 40 18.91 -9.98 -0.64
N GLU A 41 19.58 -10.24 -1.75
CA GLU A 41 19.35 -9.54 -3.03
C GLU A 41 17.84 -9.43 -3.34
N MET A 42 17.06 -10.45 -2.95
CA MET A 42 15.60 -10.46 -3.08
C MET A 42 14.89 -9.34 -2.30
N ILE A 43 15.19 -9.13 -1.02
CA ILE A 43 14.49 -8.12 -0.21
C ILE A 43 14.86 -6.70 -0.68
N GLN A 44 16.09 -6.52 -1.16
CA GLN A 44 16.52 -5.26 -1.78
C GLN A 44 15.76 -5.01 -3.08
N ILE A 45 15.67 -6.00 -3.97
CA ILE A 45 14.87 -5.91 -5.20
C ILE A 45 13.41 -5.59 -4.89
N LEU A 46 12.83 -6.22 -3.86
CA LEU A 46 11.45 -5.92 -3.44
C LEU A 46 11.31 -4.49 -2.94
N GLY A 47 12.21 -4.00 -2.09
CA GLY A 47 12.18 -2.62 -1.61
C GLY A 47 12.30 -1.61 -2.74
N GLU A 48 13.17 -1.86 -3.72
CA GLU A 48 13.31 -1.02 -4.91
C GLU A 48 12.07 -1.05 -5.81
N ALA A 49 11.52 -2.24 -6.06
CA ALA A 49 10.37 -2.43 -6.94
C ALA A 49 9.07 -1.86 -6.34
N THR A 50 8.88 -2.04 -5.03
CA THR A 50 7.65 -1.61 -4.31
C THR A 50 7.76 -0.20 -3.75
N ARG A 51 8.98 0.35 -3.63
CA ARG A 51 9.28 1.59 -2.89
C ARG A 51 8.94 1.54 -1.39
N ILE A 52 8.68 0.34 -0.86
CA ILE A 52 8.45 0.13 0.56
C ILE A 52 9.80 -0.03 1.27
N PRO A 53 10.05 0.64 2.40
CA PRO A 53 11.27 0.44 3.17
C PRO A 53 11.45 -1.03 3.57
N ILE A 54 12.69 -1.52 3.53
CA ILE A 54 13.01 -2.92 3.91
C ILE A 54 12.54 -3.24 5.34
N SER A 55 12.61 -2.25 6.24
CA SER A 55 12.08 -2.36 7.61
C SER A 55 10.60 -2.72 7.63
N ASP A 56 9.78 -2.07 6.79
CA ASP A 56 8.35 -2.31 6.68
C ASP A 56 8.05 -3.64 5.97
N LEU A 57 8.92 -4.10 5.04
CA LEU A 57 8.77 -5.45 4.46
C LEU A 57 8.95 -6.57 5.51
N TRP A 58 9.77 -6.33 6.53
CA TRP A 58 10.06 -7.30 7.60
C TRP A 58 9.16 -7.21 8.84
N ASP A 59 8.78 -6.01 9.25
CA ASP A 59 7.96 -5.76 10.44
C ASP A 59 6.90 -4.69 10.13
N PHE A 60 6.02 -5.00 9.17
CA PHE A 60 4.91 -4.11 8.85
C PHE A 60 3.93 -4.02 10.02
N ARG A 61 3.62 -2.79 10.42
CA ARG A 61 2.52 -2.50 11.35
C ARG A 61 1.46 -1.67 10.63
N PRO A 62 0.27 -2.22 10.37
CA PRO A 62 -0.81 -1.45 9.78
C PRO A 62 -1.29 -0.40 10.79
N GLY A 63 -1.79 0.72 10.29
CA GLY A 63 -2.34 1.79 11.13
C GLY A 63 -2.34 3.15 10.44
N PRO A 64 -3.12 4.12 10.98
CA PRO A 64 -3.40 5.40 10.35
C PRO A 64 -2.27 6.44 10.44
N HIS A 65 -1.06 6.01 10.82
CA HIS A 65 0.12 6.85 10.96
C HIS A 65 0.96 6.91 9.68
N GLU A 66 1.82 7.94 9.59
CA GLU A 66 2.77 8.14 8.50
C GLU A 66 2.08 8.14 7.12
N MET A 67 0.89 8.73 7.04
CA MET A 67 0.11 8.76 5.80
C MET A 67 0.91 9.34 4.63
N ASP A 68 1.64 10.43 4.86
CA ASP A 68 2.50 11.06 3.87
C ASP A 68 3.51 10.07 3.25
N LYS A 69 4.14 9.24 4.07
CA LYS A 69 5.10 8.22 3.60
C LYS A 69 4.38 7.05 2.94
N ARG A 70 3.35 6.51 3.60
CA ARG A 70 2.64 5.30 3.15
C ARG A 70 1.83 5.53 1.88
N MET A 71 1.40 6.76 1.64
CA MET A 71 0.74 7.13 0.38
C MET A 71 1.70 7.07 -0.81
N THR A 72 3.01 7.27 -0.60
CA THR A 72 4.01 7.10 -1.68
C THR A 72 4.09 5.66 -2.18
N TRP A 73 3.73 4.68 -1.35
CA TRP A 73 3.70 3.26 -1.74
C TRP A 73 2.61 2.97 -2.77
N ALA A 74 1.60 3.84 -2.89
CA ALA A 74 0.55 3.71 -3.90
C ALA A 74 0.92 4.29 -5.27
N VAL A 75 1.91 5.18 -5.35
CA VAL A 75 2.21 5.98 -6.58
C VAL A 75 2.61 5.11 -7.77
N THR A 76 3.29 3.99 -7.55
CA THR A 76 3.73 3.10 -8.63
C THR A 76 2.70 2.01 -8.96
N ARG A 77 1.60 1.93 -8.21
CA ARG A 77 0.59 0.89 -8.38
C ARG A 77 -0.20 1.17 -9.64
N LYS A 78 -0.50 0.10 -10.40
CA LYS A 78 -1.56 0.14 -11.40
C LYS A 78 -2.55 -0.94 -11.03
N SER A 79 -3.81 -0.56 -10.94
CA SER A 79 -4.91 -1.47 -10.74
C SER A 79 -5.75 -1.56 -12.01
N THR A 80 -6.48 -2.67 -12.15
CA THR A 80 -7.41 -2.86 -13.26
C THR A 80 -8.60 -1.89 -13.17
N ARG A 81 -9.05 -1.58 -11.94
CA ARG A 81 -10.07 -0.56 -11.68
C ARG A 81 -9.49 0.61 -10.91
N VAL A 82 -9.95 1.82 -11.19
CA VAL A 82 -9.43 3.04 -10.56
C VAL A 82 -9.67 3.05 -9.05
N GLU A 83 -10.78 2.49 -8.57
CA GLU A 83 -11.13 2.39 -7.15
C GLU A 83 -10.26 1.40 -6.36
N ASP A 84 -9.64 0.41 -7.02
CA ASP A 84 -8.84 -0.62 -6.34
C ASP A 84 -7.56 -0.04 -5.70
N VAL A 85 -7.07 1.11 -6.18
CA VAL A 85 -5.95 1.81 -5.52
C VAL A 85 -6.32 2.18 -4.08
N ALA A 86 -7.48 2.80 -3.89
CA ALA A 86 -7.97 3.18 -2.57
C ALA A 86 -8.21 1.94 -1.69
N TYR A 87 -8.79 0.87 -2.25
CA TYR A 87 -9.06 -0.35 -1.49
C TYR A 87 -7.80 -1.11 -1.09
N SER A 88 -6.75 -1.10 -1.92
CA SER A 88 -5.47 -1.71 -1.58
C SER A 88 -4.81 -1.06 -0.35
N LEU A 89 -5.08 0.23 -0.10
CA LEU A 89 -4.56 1.00 1.02
C LEU A 89 -5.28 0.74 2.35
N MET A 90 -6.49 0.18 2.34
CA MET A 90 -7.24 -0.11 3.57
C MET A 90 -6.42 -0.92 4.58
N GLY A 91 -5.81 -2.03 4.13
CA GLY A 91 -4.98 -2.88 4.99
C GLY A 91 -3.62 -2.27 5.36
N ILE A 92 -3.18 -1.19 4.68
CA ILE A 92 -1.98 -0.45 5.11
C ILE A 92 -2.33 0.48 6.27
N PHE A 93 -3.49 1.11 6.21
CA PHE A 93 -3.94 2.08 7.21
C PHE A 93 -4.78 1.47 8.35
N ASP A 94 -5.05 0.16 8.30
CA ASP A 94 -5.92 -0.55 9.24
C ASP A 94 -7.32 0.05 9.33
N VAL A 95 -7.87 0.48 8.20
CA VAL A 95 -9.21 1.06 8.09
C VAL A 95 -10.11 0.18 7.26
N SER A 96 -11.41 0.19 7.57
CA SER A 96 -12.42 -0.59 6.85
C SER A 96 -13.46 0.34 6.24
N ILE A 97 -13.53 0.37 4.90
CA ILE A 97 -14.60 1.04 4.16
C ILE A 97 -15.36 0.02 3.30
N GLN A 98 -16.66 0.23 3.12
CA GLN A 98 -17.47 -0.65 2.27
C GLN A 98 -17.07 -0.50 0.79
N VAL A 99 -16.67 -1.59 0.14
CA VAL A 99 -16.33 -1.64 -1.29
C VAL A 99 -17.57 -1.34 -2.13
N ALA A 100 -17.45 -0.39 -3.06
CA ALA A 100 -18.51 0.05 -3.96
C ALA A 100 -17.97 0.21 -5.39
N TYR A 101 -17.97 -0.87 -6.16
CA TYR A 101 -17.50 -0.84 -7.54
C TYR A 101 -18.33 0.08 -8.44
N GLY A 102 -17.64 0.82 -9.30
CA GLY A 102 -18.24 1.84 -10.16
C GLY A 102 -18.46 3.20 -9.49
N GLU A 103 -17.99 3.39 -8.24
CA GLU A 103 -18.04 4.70 -7.57
C GLU A 103 -16.98 5.70 -8.10
N GLY A 104 -15.96 5.19 -8.80
CA GLY A 104 -14.83 5.96 -9.32
C GLY A 104 -13.68 6.09 -8.31
N GLY A 105 -12.46 6.30 -8.83
CA GLY A 105 -11.24 6.36 -8.02
C GLY A 105 -11.26 7.49 -6.99
N ASP A 106 -11.66 8.69 -7.41
CA ASP A 106 -11.70 9.87 -6.53
C ASP A 106 -12.63 9.67 -5.34
N ARG A 107 -13.85 9.16 -5.57
CA ARG A 107 -14.82 8.92 -4.49
C ARG A 107 -14.37 7.81 -3.55
N ALA A 108 -13.78 6.73 -4.09
CA ALA A 108 -13.22 5.66 -3.25
C ALA A 108 -12.06 6.20 -2.39
N PHE A 109 -11.24 7.09 -2.94
CA PHE A 109 -10.13 7.73 -2.24
C PHE A 109 -10.62 8.71 -1.16
N ASP A 110 -11.62 9.55 -1.46
CA ASP A 110 -12.24 10.46 -0.49
C ASP A 110 -12.73 9.69 0.75
N ARG A 111 -13.44 8.58 0.53
CA ARG A 111 -13.92 7.70 1.61
C ARG A 111 -12.80 7.06 2.42
N LEU A 112 -11.69 6.69 1.76
CA LEU A 112 -10.51 6.19 2.45
C LEU A 112 -9.92 7.26 3.37
N ILE A 113 -9.74 8.49 2.87
CA ILE A 113 -9.21 9.61 3.67
C ILE A 113 -10.13 9.89 4.85
N GLU A 114 -11.44 9.95 4.65
CA GLU A 114 -12.42 10.11 5.74
C GLU A 114 -12.28 9.04 6.83
N ALA A 115 -12.13 7.77 6.44
CA ALA A 115 -11.95 6.68 7.39
C ALA A 115 -10.62 6.80 8.18
N ILE A 116 -9.54 7.21 7.51
CA ILE A 116 -8.26 7.50 8.17
C ILE A 116 -8.42 8.67 9.15
N MET A 117 -9.07 9.77 8.77
CA MET A 117 -9.31 10.91 9.66
C MET A 117 -10.12 10.51 10.90
N GLN A 118 -11.16 9.68 10.72
CA GLN A 118 -12.01 9.22 11.82
C GLN A 118 -11.28 8.29 12.81
N SER A 119 -10.20 7.64 12.37
CA SER A 119 -9.37 6.79 13.25
C SER A 119 -8.53 7.58 14.27
N GLY A 120 -8.47 8.91 14.13
CA GLY A 120 -7.87 9.81 15.13
C GLY A 120 -6.41 10.20 14.87
N ASP A 121 -5.84 9.87 13.72
CA ASP A 121 -4.46 10.25 13.38
C ASP A 121 -4.41 11.60 12.63
N HIS A 122 -3.60 12.53 13.13
CA HIS A 122 -3.43 13.85 12.55
C HIS A 122 -2.41 13.90 11.39
N SER A 123 -1.66 12.82 11.15
CA SER A 123 -0.72 12.71 10.00
C SER A 123 -1.45 12.77 8.66
N VAL A 124 -2.77 12.57 8.66
CA VAL A 124 -3.65 12.82 7.51
C VAL A 124 -3.55 14.24 6.95
N PHE A 125 -3.11 15.21 7.74
CA PHE A 125 -2.90 16.60 7.30
C PHE A 125 -1.48 16.86 6.77
N ASN A 126 -0.55 15.93 6.91
CA ASN A 126 0.86 16.09 6.52
C ASN A 126 1.14 15.69 5.06
N TRP A 127 0.14 15.75 4.19
CA TRP A 127 0.26 15.32 2.79
C TRP A 127 0.82 16.45 1.89
N TYR A 128 1.49 16.05 0.81
CA TYR A 128 2.05 16.95 -0.20
C TYR A 128 1.43 16.66 -1.57
N GLY A 129 0.83 17.64 -2.24
CA GLY A 129 0.19 17.46 -3.56
C GLY A 129 -0.86 18.52 -3.91
N GLU A 130 -1.62 18.28 -4.99
CA GLU A 130 -2.81 19.09 -5.34
C GLU A 130 -4.04 18.63 -4.55
N ALA A 131 -4.83 19.59 -4.07
CA ALA A 131 -6.11 19.30 -3.43
C ALA A 131 -7.17 18.87 -4.45
N VAL A 132 -8.12 18.08 -3.99
CA VAL A 132 -9.32 17.72 -4.76
C VAL A 132 -10.19 18.95 -5.01
N HIS A 133 -10.63 19.16 -6.26
CA HIS A 133 -11.42 20.35 -6.64
C HIS A 133 -12.94 20.21 -6.40
N HIS A 134 -13.44 18.98 -6.19
CA HIS A 134 -14.87 18.74 -5.95
C HIS A 134 -15.26 18.72 -4.47
N HIS A 135 -14.30 18.80 -3.55
CA HIS A 135 -14.57 18.88 -2.12
C HIS A 135 -14.52 20.34 -1.63
N PRO A 136 -15.47 20.81 -0.78
CA PRO A 136 -15.52 22.21 -0.33
C PRO A 136 -14.32 22.64 0.52
N SER A 137 -13.52 21.70 1.02
CA SER A 137 -12.28 21.96 1.74
C SER A 137 -11.06 21.50 0.95
N ASN A 138 -10.03 22.35 0.84
CA ASN A 138 -8.72 22.01 0.25
C ASN A 138 -7.85 21.09 1.14
N ILE A 139 -8.50 20.30 1.99
CA ILE A 139 -7.88 19.49 3.03
C ILE A 139 -7.65 18.05 2.54
N ILE A 140 -8.39 17.63 1.50
CA ILE A 140 -8.30 16.27 0.94
C ILE A 140 -7.32 16.25 -0.24
N PRO A 141 -6.29 15.38 -0.21
CA PRO A 141 -5.39 15.17 -1.34
C PRO A 141 -6.11 14.58 -2.54
N ARG A 142 -5.73 14.98 -3.75
CA ARG A 142 -6.12 14.23 -4.96
C ARG A 142 -5.53 12.82 -4.91
N SER A 143 -6.26 11.85 -5.45
CA SER A 143 -5.74 10.48 -5.64
C SER A 143 -4.37 10.53 -6.35
N PRO A 144 -3.38 9.71 -5.92
CA PRO A 144 -2.13 9.51 -6.62
C PRO A 144 -2.29 9.03 -8.07
#